data_AF-A0A8D5U4D2-F1
#
_entry.id   AF-A0A8D5U4D2-F1
#
_cell.length_a   1.000
_cell.length_b   1.000
_cell.length_c   1.000
_cell.angle_alpha   90.00
_cell.angle_beta   90.00
_cell.angle_gamma   90.00
#
_symmetry.space_group_name_H-M   'P 1'
#
loop_
_entity.id
_entity.type
_entity.pdbx_description
1 polymer ?
#
loop_
_entity_poly.entity_id
_entity_poly.type
_entity_poly.pdbx_seq_one_letter_code
_entity_poly.pdbx_strand_id
1 'polypeptide(L)'
;MTEIYYVFVPLVNNVNYNLSNKENNKKNFSVNHSSTGKEIKIELTGNDHISGIKENDKNGKKYVEIHNILVLTGYAIDENSLELVPTLDPCDYVKGILIAGKLQEEIDKKAMSITFSKDEVMNKLYFIRKSKVDLKEQATIKLIIAENKKVSKTKYNSLNIDEHKIQGIKYLYGITDADAINDLKIKLNDMINYYSIGS
;
A
#
# COMPACT_ATOMS: atom_id res chain seq x y z
N MET A 1 -24.90 3.16 9.09
CA MET A 1 -24.02 2.83 7.95
C MET A 1 -22.65 2.52 8.52
N THR A 2 -22.07 1.36 8.17
CA THR A 2 -20.73 0.99 8.64
C THR A 2 -19.73 1.55 7.65
N GLU A 3 -18.97 2.56 8.07
CA GLU A 3 -17.92 3.16 7.24
C GLU A 3 -16.75 2.16 7.07
N ILE A 4 -16.33 1.93 5.82
CA ILE A 4 -15.17 1.09 5.52
C ILE A 4 -13.97 2.00 5.28
N TYR A 5 -12.94 1.79 6.09
CA TYR A 5 -11.67 2.49 5.98
C TYR A 5 -10.69 1.66 5.16
N TYR A 6 -9.98 2.36 4.28
CA TYR A 6 -8.86 1.84 3.51
C TYR A 6 -7.62 2.65 3.85
N VAL A 7 -6.49 1.98 4.00
CA VAL A 7 -5.20 2.62 4.25
C VAL A 7 -4.35 2.50 3.00
N PHE A 8 -3.79 3.62 2.55
CA PHE A 8 -2.75 3.60 1.53
C PHE A 8 -1.44 3.15 2.15
N VAL A 9 -0.89 2.08 1.59
CA VAL A 9 0.37 1.49 2.01
C VAL A 9 1.38 1.69 0.88
N PRO A 10 2.38 2.57 1.06
CA PRO A 10 3.39 2.82 0.04
C PRO A 10 4.29 1.58 -0.14
N LEU A 11 4.65 1.29 -1.40
CA LEU A 11 5.58 0.21 -1.74
C LEU A 11 6.99 0.77 -1.97
N VAL A 12 7.89 0.60 -0.98
CA VAL A 12 9.23 1.24 -0.92
C VAL A 12 10.33 0.31 -0.43
N ASN A 13 11.60 0.70 -0.62
CA ASN A 13 12.76 -0.17 -0.42
C ASN A 13 13.15 -0.42 1.04
N ASN A 14 13.08 0.59 1.89
CA ASN A 14 13.69 0.55 3.22
C ASN A 14 12.74 0.05 4.32
N VAL A 15 11.76 -0.77 3.95
CA VAL A 15 10.75 -1.29 4.86
C VAL A 15 10.59 -2.81 4.75
N ASN A 16 10.08 -3.39 5.82
CA ASN A 16 9.56 -4.75 5.86
C ASN A 16 8.04 -4.70 5.98
N TYR A 17 7.35 -5.48 5.15
CA TYR A 17 5.91 -5.67 5.24
C TYR A 17 5.66 -6.93 6.08
N ASN A 18 4.87 -6.80 7.15
CA ASN A 18 4.60 -7.89 8.08
C ASN A 18 3.10 -8.09 8.26
N LEU A 19 2.69 -9.35 8.43
CA LEU A 19 1.34 -9.71 8.85
C LEU A 19 1.45 -10.51 10.15
N SER A 20 0.74 -10.07 11.18
CA SER A 20 0.69 -10.74 12.48
C SER A 20 -0.75 -11.04 12.87
N ASN A 21 -0.96 -12.16 13.54
CA ASN A 21 -2.22 -12.48 14.19
C ASN A 21 -2.15 -12.01 15.64
N LYS A 22 -3.16 -11.27 16.11
CA LYS A 22 -3.38 -11.02 17.53
C LYS A 22 -4.25 -12.11 18.13
N GLU A 23 -4.21 -12.20 19.46
CA GLU A 23 -5.25 -12.84 20.26
C GLU A 23 -6.63 -12.31 19.83
N ASN A 24 -7.63 -13.20 19.71
CA ASN A 24 -8.98 -12.94 19.19
C ASN A 24 -9.14 -12.84 17.66
N ASN A 25 -8.31 -13.54 16.86
CA ASN A 25 -8.43 -13.64 15.39
C ASN A 25 -8.34 -12.30 14.62
N LYS A 26 -7.88 -11.22 15.28
CA LYS A 26 -7.63 -9.94 14.60
C LYS A 26 -6.28 -9.98 13.91
N LYS A 27 -6.24 -9.66 12.61
CA LYS A 27 -5.00 -9.57 11.84
C LYS A 27 -4.49 -8.12 11.87
N ASN A 28 -3.19 -7.94 12.05
CA ASN A 28 -2.53 -6.64 11.90
C ASN A 28 -1.52 -6.73 10.78
N PHE A 29 -1.61 -5.77 9.86
CA PHE A 29 -0.58 -5.53 8.87
C PHE A 29 0.31 -4.38 9.35
N SER A 30 1.62 -4.51 9.16
CA SER A 30 2.52 -3.41 9.44
C SER A 30 3.59 -3.20 8.39
N VAL A 31 4.01 -1.94 8.27
CA VAL A 31 5.16 -1.50 7.48
C VAL A 31 6.18 -0.94 8.44
N ASN A 32 7.32 -1.62 8.60
CA ASN A 32 8.36 -1.21 9.54
C ASN A 32 9.62 -0.78 8.77
N HIS A 33 10.09 0.44 9.02
CA HIS A 33 11.32 0.95 8.46
C HIS A 33 12.54 0.33 9.16
N SER A 34 13.35 -0.39 8.40
CA SER A 34 14.39 -1.29 8.92
C SER A 34 15.45 -0.61 9.78
N SER A 35 15.70 0.69 9.61
CA SER A 35 16.76 1.42 10.34
C SER A 35 16.26 2.45 11.35
N THR A 36 15.04 2.98 11.19
CA THR A 36 14.52 4.04 12.07
C THR A 36 13.53 3.52 13.11
N GLY A 37 13.07 2.28 12.96
CA GLY A 37 12.04 1.68 13.81
C GLY A 37 10.66 2.34 13.66
N LYS A 38 10.48 3.24 12.68
CA LYS A 38 9.18 3.82 12.36
C LYS A 38 8.27 2.73 11.79
N GLU A 39 7.02 2.73 12.23
CA GLU A 39 6.09 1.67 11.88
C GLU A 39 4.70 2.24 11.58
N ILE A 40 4.12 1.80 10.47
CA ILE A 40 2.70 1.96 10.16
C ILE A 40 1.99 0.69 10.61
N LYS A 41 1.03 0.79 11.54
CA LYS A 41 0.23 -0.35 12.02
C LYS A 41 -1.23 -0.22 11.59
N ILE A 42 -1.76 -1.28 11.00
CA ILE A 42 -3.10 -1.34 10.43
C ILE A 42 -3.83 -2.57 11.00
N GLU A 43 -4.90 -2.33 11.75
CA GLU A 43 -5.83 -3.39 12.16
C GLU A 43 -6.74 -3.71 10.97
N LEU A 44 -6.63 -4.93 10.42
CA LEU A 44 -7.41 -5.35 9.27
C LEU A 44 -8.86 -5.60 9.68
N THR A 45 -9.79 -5.02 8.92
CA THR A 45 -11.24 -5.16 9.17
C THR A 45 -11.90 -6.26 8.33
N GLY A 46 -11.13 -6.91 7.46
CA GLY A 46 -11.59 -7.99 6.57
C GLY A 46 -10.57 -8.25 5.46
N ASN A 47 -10.96 -9.04 4.46
CA ASN A 47 -10.13 -9.34 3.29
C ASN A 47 -10.56 -8.55 2.03
N ASP A 48 -11.56 -7.67 2.15
CA ASP A 48 -12.15 -6.91 1.03
C ASP A 48 -11.32 -5.67 0.70
N HIS A 49 -10.07 -5.88 0.28
CA HIS A 49 -9.13 -4.84 -0.13
C HIS A 49 -9.48 -4.29 -1.52
N ILE A 50 -9.17 -3.01 -1.77
CA ILE A 50 -9.34 -2.41 -3.12
C ILE A 50 -8.24 -2.93 -4.05
N SER A 51 -7.00 -2.95 -3.55
CA SER A 51 -5.90 -3.62 -4.24
C SER A 51 -6.09 -5.12 -4.17
N GLY A 52 -5.91 -5.79 -5.30
CA GLY A 52 -6.07 -7.23 -5.41
C GLY A 52 -4.76 -7.87 -5.83
N ILE A 53 -4.32 -8.90 -5.10
CA ILE A 53 -3.22 -9.77 -5.50
C ILE A 53 -3.75 -11.19 -5.38
N LYS A 54 -3.71 -11.96 -6.47
CA LYS A 54 -4.30 -13.29 -6.51
C LYS A 54 -3.38 -14.29 -7.17
N GLU A 55 -3.21 -15.43 -6.51
CA GLU A 55 -2.59 -16.61 -7.09
C GLU A 55 -3.54 -17.26 -8.09
N ASN A 56 -3.06 -17.50 -9.30
CA ASN A 56 -3.77 -18.16 -10.38
C ASN A 56 -2.93 -19.29 -10.96
N ASP A 57 -3.57 -20.15 -11.75
CA ASP A 57 -2.95 -21.29 -12.41
C ASP A 57 -3.12 -21.17 -13.92
N LYS A 58 -2.04 -21.37 -14.66
CA LYS A 58 -2.10 -21.56 -16.11
C LYS A 58 -1.23 -22.74 -16.49
N ASN A 59 -1.85 -23.81 -16.99
CA ASN A 59 -1.19 -25.03 -17.42
C ASN A 59 -0.29 -25.65 -16.34
N GLY A 60 -0.73 -25.64 -15.07
CA GLY A 60 0.02 -26.21 -13.95
C GLY A 60 1.16 -25.33 -13.44
N LYS A 61 1.35 -24.13 -14.00
CA LYS A 61 2.28 -23.13 -13.49
C LYS A 61 1.50 -22.04 -12.75
N LYS A 62 1.83 -21.85 -11.47
CA LYS A 62 1.25 -20.77 -10.67
C LYS A 62 1.87 -19.43 -11.02
N TYR A 63 1.04 -18.39 -11.02
CA TYR A 63 1.44 -17.02 -11.26
C TYR A 63 0.52 -16.07 -10.48
N VAL A 64 0.91 -14.80 -10.37
CA VAL A 64 0.14 -13.80 -9.63
C VAL A 64 -0.43 -12.73 -10.55
N GLU A 65 -1.72 -12.43 -10.38
CA GLU A 65 -2.35 -11.25 -10.93
C GLU A 65 -2.37 -10.14 -9.89
N ILE A 66 -2.00 -8.93 -10.30
CA ILE A 66 -1.92 -7.74 -9.45
C ILE A 66 -2.84 -6.70 -10.06
N HIS A 67 -3.75 -6.17 -9.25
CA HIS A 67 -4.76 -5.21 -9.66
C HIS A 67 -4.86 -4.03 -8.69
N ASN A 68 -5.29 -2.89 -9.24
CA ASN A 68 -5.63 -1.69 -8.47
C ASN A 68 -4.48 -1.21 -7.58
N ILE A 69 -3.28 -1.08 -8.14
CA ILE A 69 -2.19 -0.35 -7.49
C ILE A 69 -2.47 1.14 -7.65
N LEU A 70 -2.58 1.84 -6.53
CA LEU A 70 -2.84 3.28 -6.52
C LEU A 70 -1.55 4.05 -6.84
N VAL A 71 -1.67 5.06 -7.69
CA VAL A 71 -0.61 6.05 -7.96
C VAL A 71 -1.05 7.39 -7.38
N LEU A 72 -0.33 7.88 -6.38
CA LEU A 72 -0.54 9.22 -5.82
C LEU A 72 0.44 10.20 -6.45
N THR A 73 -0.02 10.99 -7.41
CA THR A 73 0.76 12.04 -8.10
C THR A 73 0.81 13.33 -7.28
N GLY A 74 1.87 14.13 -7.42
CA GLY A 74 2.08 15.34 -6.61
C GLY A 74 2.64 15.06 -5.22
N TYR A 75 3.08 13.83 -4.97
CA TYR A 75 3.61 13.37 -3.70
C TYR A 75 4.94 12.64 -3.89
N ALA A 76 5.83 12.82 -2.92
CA ALA A 76 7.00 11.98 -2.69
C ALA A 76 6.91 11.38 -1.27
N ILE A 77 7.66 10.33 -0.98
CA ILE A 77 7.71 9.73 0.36
C ILE A 77 9.00 10.10 1.09
N ASP A 78 8.89 10.52 2.34
CA ASP A 78 10.03 10.49 3.25
C ASP A 78 10.23 9.07 3.74
N GLU A 79 11.24 8.38 3.21
CA GLU A 79 11.50 6.98 3.56
C GLU A 79 11.83 6.82 5.05
N ASN A 80 12.39 7.83 5.73
CA ASN A 80 12.75 7.72 7.14
C ASN A 80 11.52 7.77 8.08
N SER A 81 10.52 8.60 7.74
CA SER A 81 9.29 8.75 8.54
C SER A 81 8.12 7.90 8.03
N LEU A 82 8.20 7.42 6.79
CA LEU A 82 7.12 6.76 6.04
C LEU A 82 5.91 7.66 5.73
N GLU A 83 6.08 8.97 5.86
CA GLU A 83 5.03 9.96 5.61
C GLU A 83 5.11 10.47 4.16
N LEU A 84 3.95 10.69 3.53
CA LEU A 84 3.85 11.33 2.23
C LEU A 84 4.08 12.83 2.37
N VAL A 85 4.91 13.39 1.51
CA VAL A 85 5.16 14.83 1.42
C VAL A 85 4.52 15.35 0.13
N PRO A 86 3.55 16.27 0.19
CA PRO A 86 3.02 16.91 -1.00
C PRO A 86 4.12 17.79 -1.61
N THR A 87 4.53 17.50 -2.84
CA THR A 87 5.60 18.25 -3.54
C THR A 87 5.03 19.27 -4.52
N LEU A 88 3.76 19.10 -4.90
CA LEU A 88 3.08 19.87 -5.96
C LEU A 88 3.71 19.70 -7.36
N ASP A 89 4.68 18.80 -7.52
CA ASP A 89 5.20 18.39 -8.82
C ASP A 89 4.37 17.22 -9.36
N PRO A 90 3.60 17.38 -10.44
CA PRO A 90 2.77 16.30 -10.99
C PRO A 90 3.59 15.11 -11.53
N CYS A 91 4.89 15.29 -11.77
CA CYS A 91 5.81 14.22 -12.16
C CYS A 91 6.23 13.35 -10.97
N ASP A 92 6.20 13.89 -9.75
CA ASP A 92 6.44 13.10 -8.55
C ASP A 92 5.22 12.22 -8.25
N TYR A 93 5.49 10.99 -7.86
CA TYR A 93 4.44 10.08 -7.42
C TYR A 93 4.95 9.00 -6.47
N VAL A 94 4.01 8.44 -5.70
CA VAL A 94 4.23 7.24 -4.89
C VAL A 94 3.19 6.18 -5.26
N LYS A 95 3.66 4.95 -5.51
CA LYS A 95 2.80 3.80 -5.79
C LYS A 95 2.59 2.96 -4.54
N GLY A 96 1.38 2.43 -4.38
CA GLY A 96 1.03 1.65 -3.20
C GLY A 96 -0.24 0.82 -3.34
N ILE A 97 -0.52 0.03 -2.30
CA ILE A 97 -1.76 -0.76 -2.20
C ILE A 97 -2.77 -0.08 -1.27
N LEU A 98 -4.05 -0.30 -1.52
CA LEU A 98 -5.17 0.11 -0.67
C LEU A 98 -5.73 -1.12 0.04
N ILE A 99 -5.47 -1.21 1.34
CA ILE A 99 -5.90 -2.35 2.17
C ILE A 99 -7.00 -1.92 3.12
N ALA A 100 -7.98 -2.79 3.33
CA ALA A 100 -9.11 -2.56 4.23
C ALA A 100 -8.65 -2.70 5.68
N GLY A 101 -8.76 -1.61 6.45
CA GLY A 101 -8.30 -1.60 7.82
C GLY A 101 -8.30 -0.21 8.42
N LYS A 102 -7.98 -0.16 9.72
CA LYS A 102 -7.89 1.07 10.51
C LYS A 102 -6.45 1.28 10.96
N LEU A 103 -5.98 2.50 10.87
CA LEU A 103 -4.72 2.90 11.51
C LEU A 103 -4.86 2.84 13.03
N GLN A 104 -3.78 2.50 13.73
CA GLN A 104 -3.74 2.64 15.18
C GLN A 104 -3.83 4.13 15.57
N GLU A 105 -4.52 4.45 16.68
CA GLU A 105 -4.94 5.82 17.05
C GLU A 105 -3.85 6.90 16.93
N GLU A 106 -2.62 6.62 17.36
CA GLU A 106 -1.52 7.61 17.32
C GLU A 106 -1.14 7.99 15.89
N ILE A 107 -1.21 7.04 14.96
CA ILE A 107 -0.89 7.24 13.54
C ILE A 107 -2.11 7.86 12.83
N ASP A 108 -3.32 7.44 13.21
CA ASP A 108 -4.55 7.96 12.62
C ASP A 108 -4.73 9.47 12.85
N LYS A 109 -4.23 10.01 13.97
CA LYS A 109 -4.22 11.46 14.24
C LYS A 109 -3.43 12.28 13.21
N LYS A 110 -2.45 11.66 12.53
CA LYS A 110 -1.64 12.29 11.47
C LYS A 110 -2.15 11.98 10.06
N ALA A 111 -3.21 11.18 9.96
CA ALA A 111 -3.70 10.72 8.67
C ALA A 111 -4.74 11.71 8.11
N MET A 112 -4.54 12.11 6.86
CA MET A 112 -5.58 12.74 6.07
C MET A 112 -6.60 11.68 5.67
N SER A 113 -7.89 12.02 5.80
CA SER A 113 -9.00 11.16 5.40
C SER A 113 -9.67 11.76 4.18
N ILE A 114 -9.85 10.98 3.13
CA ILE A 114 -10.56 11.39 1.92
C ILE A 114 -11.68 10.38 1.66
N THR A 115 -12.92 10.86 1.67
CA THR A 115 -14.10 10.01 1.47
C THR A 115 -14.60 10.13 0.04
N PHE A 116 -14.80 8.97 -0.59
CA PHE A 116 -15.33 8.83 -1.94
C PHE A 116 -16.66 8.10 -1.89
N SER A 117 -17.64 8.54 -2.69
CA SER A 117 -18.80 7.69 -2.96
C SER A 117 -18.33 6.42 -3.69
N LYS A 118 -19.06 5.32 -3.50
CA LYS A 118 -18.70 4.01 -4.06
C LYS A 118 -18.43 4.05 -5.57
N ASP A 119 -19.21 4.85 -6.30
CA ASP A 119 -19.15 4.97 -7.75
C ASP A 119 -17.93 5.79 -8.22
N GLU A 120 -17.39 6.65 -7.35
CA GLU A 120 -16.28 7.54 -7.67
C GLU A 120 -14.90 6.96 -7.37
N VAL A 121 -14.80 5.92 -6.52
CA VAL A 121 -13.51 5.30 -6.15
C VAL A 121 -12.74 4.86 -7.39
N MET A 122 -13.39 4.09 -8.27
CA MET A 122 -12.73 3.59 -9.47
C MET A 122 -12.61 4.66 -10.57
N ASN A 123 -13.36 5.76 -10.50
CA ASN A 123 -13.37 6.79 -11.54
C ASN A 123 -12.38 7.92 -11.27
N LYS A 124 -12.18 8.30 -10.00
CA LYS A 124 -11.31 9.43 -9.61
C LYS A 124 -9.91 9.00 -9.20
N LEU A 125 -9.74 7.82 -8.64
CA LEU A 125 -8.43 7.35 -8.21
C LEU A 125 -7.65 6.81 -9.41
N TYR A 126 -6.38 7.18 -9.48
CA TYR A 126 -5.49 6.71 -10.53
C TYR A 126 -4.91 5.33 -10.19
N PHE A 127 -5.54 4.29 -10.75
CA PHE A 127 -5.09 2.91 -10.61
C PHE A 127 -4.36 2.41 -11.86
N ILE A 128 -3.22 1.74 -11.68
CA ILE A 128 -2.64 0.87 -12.71
C ILE A 128 -3.16 -0.56 -12.54
N ARG A 129 -3.22 -1.30 -13.65
CA ARG A 129 -3.81 -2.65 -13.71
C ARG A 129 -5.23 -2.69 -13.14
N LYS A 130 -6.03 -1.68 -13.51
CA LYS A 130 -7.39 -1.47 -13.03
C LYS A 130 -8.26 -2.72 -13.22
N SER A 131 -8.93 -3.14 -12.17
CA SER A 131 -9.94 -4.18 -12.15
C SER A 131 -11.15 -3.70 -11.35
N LYS A 132 -12.34 -4.16 -11.71
CA LYS A 132 -13.59 -3.72 -11.06
C LYS A 132 -13.58 -4.11 -9.58
N VAL A 133 -13.95 -3.17 -8.71
CA VAL A 133 -14.21 -3.41 -7.29
C VAL A 133 -15.67 -3.06 -7.02
N ASP A 134 -16.47 -4.02 -6.57
CA ASP A 134 -17.85 -3.77 -6.16
C ASP A 134 -17.88 -3.38 -4.67
N LEU A 135 -17.82 -2.07 -4.42
CA LEU A 135 -17.94 -1.51 -3.08
C LEU A 135 -19.42 -1.45 -2.66
N LYS A 136 -19.72 -1.98 -1.46
CA LYS A 136 -21.08 -1.95 -0.90
C LYS A 136 -21.48 -0.57 -0.40
N GLU A 137 -20.50 0.21 0.07
CA GLU A 137 -20.66 1.50 0.74
C GLU A 137 -19.61 2.50 0.23
N GLN A 138 -19.69 3.76 0.67
CA GLN A 138 -18.63 4.74 0.47
C GLN A 138 -17.28 4.24 1.04
N ALA A 139 -16.18 4.71 0.45
CA ALA A 139 -14.83 4.35 0.89
C ALA A 139 -14.11 5.58 1.44
N THR A 140 -13.55 5.45 2.64
CA THR A 140 -12.67 6.47 3.22
C THR A 140 -11.24 5.99 3.16
N ILE A 141 -10.40 6.72 2.41
CA ILE A 141 -8.97 6.42 2.26
C ILE A 141 -8.18 7.27 3.24
N LYS A 142 -7.31 6.61 4.01
CA LYS A 142 -6.37 7.21 4.96
C LYS A 142 -4.98 7.31 4.33
N LEU A 143 -4.45 8.52 4.30
CA LEU A 143 -3.10 8.85 3.83
C LEU A 143 -2.29 9.42 5.00
N ILE A 144 -1.10 8.90 5.27
CA ILE A 144 -0.21 9.45 6.30
C ILE A 144 0.62 10.55 5.66
N ILE A 145 0.39 11.81 6.04
CA ILE A 145 0.98 12.98 5.38
C ILE A 145 1.88 13.73 6.37
N ALA A 146 3.06 14.14 5.92
CA ALA A 146 3.99 14.92 6.72
C ALA A 146 3.47 16.34 6.93
N GLU A 147 3.43 16.79 8.17
CA GLU A 147 3.10 18.19 8.50
C GLU A 147 4.34 19.07 8.36
N ASN A 148 4.18 20.23 7.71
CA ASN A 148 5.18 21.31 7.68
C ASN A 148 6.59 20.90 7.20
N LYS A 149 6.69 19.85 6.37
CA LYS A 149 7.97 19.40 5.81
C LYS A 149 8.37 20.30 4.64
N LYS A 150 9.61 20.81 4.67
CA LYS A 150 10.20 21.54 3.55
C LYS A 150 10.32 20.61 2.33
N VAL A 151 9.78 21.04 1.20
CA VAL A 151 9.96 20.36 -0.08
C VAL A 151 11.39 20.60 -0.58
N SER A 152 12.18 19.54 -0.65
CA SER A 152 13.53 19.48 -1.23
C SER A 152 13.52 18.73 -2.57
N LYS A 153 14.69 18.51 -3.15
CA LYS A 153 14.83 17.74 -4.39
C LYS A 153 14.37 16.29 -4.18
N THR A 154 13.50 15.81 -5.07
CA THR A 154 13.06 14.42 -5.06
C THR A 154 14.02 13.51 -5.82
N LYS A 155 13.99 12.22 -5.48
CA LYS A 155 14.77 11.17 -6.11
C LYS A 155 13.85 10.07 -6.61
N TYR A 156 13.99 9.72 -7.89
CA TYR A 156 13.33 8.55 -8.45
C TYR A 156 13.99 7.26 -7.93
N ASN A 157 13.18 6.31 -7.50
CA ASN A 157 13.60 4.99 -7.05
C ASN A 157 12.75 3.91 -7.72
N SER A 158 13.39 2.79 -8.04
CA SER A 158 12.69 1.54 -8.37
C SER A 158 12.63 0.66 -7.12
N LEU A 159 11.53 -0.08 -6.96
CA LEU A 159 11.41 -1.06 -5.89
C LEU A 159 12.44 -2.19 -6.10
N ASN A 160 13.04 -2.62 -5.01
CA ASN A 160 13.93 -3.75 -4.88
C ASN A 160 13.51 -4.56 -3.65
N ILE A 161 12.53 -5.42 -3.88
CA ILE A 161 11.96 -6.32 -2.87
C ILE A 161 12.57 -7.72 -3.00
N ASP A 162 12.88 -8.30 -1.85
CA ASP A 162 13.28 -9.69 -1.69
C ASP A 162 12.17 -10.49 -0.98
N GLU A 163 12.43 -11.76 -0.71
CA GLU A 163 11.46 -12.64 -0.07
C GLU A 163 11.16 -12.28 1.40
N HIS A 164 12.13 -11.75 2.13
CA HIS A 164 11.94 -11.35 3.53
C HIS A 164 11.04 -10.11 3.61
N LYS A 165 11.26 -9.13 2.73
CA LYS A 165 10.47 -7.89 2.73
C LYS A 165 9.00 -8.11 2.36
N ILE A 166 8.71 -9.06 1.48
CA ILE A 166 7.35 -9.27 0.94
C ILE A 166 6.46 -10.19 1.79
N GLN A 167 6.97 -10.73 2.91
CA GLN A 167 6.23 -11.72 3.71
C GLN A 167 4.83 -11.27 4.10
N GLY A 168 4.68 -10.05 4.59
CA GLY A 168 3.39 -9.50 4.96
C GLY A 168 2.42 -9.40 3.78
N ILE A 169 2.91 -9.01 2.59
CA ILE A 169 2.07 -8.89 1.39
C ILE A 169 1.62 -10.27 0.91
N LYS A 170 2.52 -11.26 0.83
CA LYS A 170 2.11 -12.62 0.41
C LYS A 170 1.08 -13.21 1.37
N TYR A 171 1.24 -13.01 2.69
CA TYR A 171 0.29 -13.52 3.68
C TYR A 171 -1.02 -12.75 3.69
N LEU A 172 -0.99 -11.43 3.46
CA LEU A 172 -2.19 -10.60 3.36
C LEU A 172 -3.13 -11.13 2.28
N TYR A 173 -2.56 -11.55 1.15
CA TYR A 173 -3.31 -12.03 -0.02
C TYR A 173 -3.34 -13.56 -0.16
N GLY A 174 -2.81 -14.31 0.82
CA GLY A 174 -2.85 -15.77 0.82
C GLY A 174 -2.06 -16.45 -0.31
N ILE A 175 -0.98 -15.84 -0.77
CA ILE A 175 -0.10 -16.43 -1.80
C ILE A 175 0.85 -17.42 -1.12
N THR A 176 0.79 -18.68 -1.55
CA THR A 176 1.51 -19.78 -0.88
C THR A 176 2.49 -20.49 -1.80
N ASP A 177 2.23 -20.50 -3.10
CA ASP A 177 3.08 -21.19 -4.06
C ASP A 177 4.39 -20.43 -4.34
N ALA A 178 5.50 -21.16 -4.45
CA ALA A 178 6.84 -20.57 -4.64
C ALA A 178 7.01 -19.86 -5.99
N ASP A 179 6.45 -20.41 -7.08
CA ASP A 179 6.48 -19.78 -8.40
C ASP A 179 5.62 -18.51 -8.39
N ALA A 180 4.47 -18.55 -7.73
CA ALA A 180 3.61 -17.38 -7.54
C ALA A 180 4.30 -16.28 -6.72
N ILE A 181 4.98 -16.62 -5.63
CA ILE A 181 5.77 -15.68 -4.82
C ILE A 181 6.90 -15.06 -5.65
N ASN A 182 7.59 -15.86 -6.46
CA ASN A 182 8.65 -15.36 -7.32
C ASN A 182 8.12 -14.40 -8.40
N ASP A 183 7.03 -14.77 -9.06
CA ASP A 183 6.35 -13.93 -10.05
C ASP A 183 5.82 -12.63 -9.44
N LEU A 184 5.29 -12.66 -8.21
CA LEU A 184 4.90 -11.47 -7.45
C LEU A 184 6.08 -10.52 -7.24
N LYS A 185 7.23 -11.04 -6.78
CA LYS A 185 8.45 -10.22 -6.59
C LYS A 185 8.89 -9.55 -7.89
N ILE A 186 8.96 -10.33 -8.98
CA ILE A 186 9.37 -9.83 -10.31
C ILE A 186 8.42 -8.72 -10.76
N LYS A 187 7.11 -8.96 -10.72
CA LYS A 187 6.10 -8.00 -11.17
C LYS A 187 6.11 -6.71 -10.35
N LEU A 188 6.27 -6.81 -9.03
CA LEU A 188 6.36 -5.62 -8.18
C LEU A 188 7.64 -4.81 -8.44
N ASN A 189 8.80 -5.46 -8.56
CA ASN A 189 10.05 -4.78 -8.88
C ASN A 189 10.01 -4.09 -10.26
N ASP A 190 9.31 -4.67 -11.23
CA ASP A 190 9.12 -4.09 -12.57
C ASP A 190 8.18 -2.88 -12.56
N MET A 191 7.01 -2.99 -11.90
CA MET A 191 5.96 -1.96 -12.02
C MET A 191 6.00 -0.87 -10.94
N ILE A 192 6.64 -1.14 -9.80
CA ILE A 192 6.69 -0.22 -8.67
C ILE A 192 7.96 0.61 -8.73
N ASN A 193 7.72 1.89 -8.91
CA ASN A 193 8.70 2.96 -8.75
C ASN A 193 8.01 4.11 -8.01
N TYR A 194 8.81 4.97 -7.39
CA TYR A 194 8.32 6.05 -6.54
C TYR A 194 9.37 7.14 -6.41
N TYR A 195 8.92 8.33 -6.06
CA TYR A 195 9.78 9.44 -5.69
C TYR A 195 9.95 9.49 -4.18
N SER A 196 11.18 9.56 -3.70
CA SER A 196 11.49 9.83 -2.29
C SER A 196 12.05 11.23 -2.11
N ILE A 197 11.92 11.72 -0.88
CA ILE A 197 12.39 13.05 -0.50
C ILE A 197 13.13 12.97 0.85
N GLY A 198 14.41 13.32 0.81
CA GLY A 198 15.27 13.42 1.98
C GLY A 198 15.42 14.86 2.43
N SER A 199 15.57 15.08 3.72
CA SER A 199 16.07 16.33 4.28
C SER A 199 17.49 16.61 3.81
#